data_AF-A0A1V4D5B3-F1
#
_entry.id   AF-A0A1V4D5B3-F1
#
_cell.length_a   1.000
_cell.length_b   1.000
_cell.length_c   1.000
_cell.angle_alpha   90.00
_cell.angle_beta   90.00
_cell.angle_gamma   90.00
#
_symmetry.space_group_name_H-M   'P 1'
#
loop_
_entity.id
_entity.type
_entity.pdbx_description
1 polymer ?
#
loop_
_entity_poly.entity_id
_entity_poly.type
_entity_poly.pdbx_seq_one_letter_code
_entity_poly.pdbx_strand_id
1 'polypeptide(L)'
;MTRHNEAAGLPGEEQVTLRSPAELADALPYVLGFQPDDSIVMIALHGARGRFGGRLRLGIPRVPEEWPEICDQLAECLITGSERRGVRPDGVVLFLCQEPAEGESAQEAMERLRPLSQRLRIACGGLEVPVFEALCISGGRFWSYVCPDRRCCPPEGVPLALPGTSVMAAAATFAGVQVRGSVREMEARLAPLDGPRADGQERALDVAGAELVPRTLDGADSATVRAQTLGLVGRLLDTFQAAPPVADACAADLRDDGLLDDQEAAAMIIGLQDRRTRDRVAGWMEEADADAALRLWRALARRCVGSYGEHAAAPLTLAGWVAWSAGDELMARVALGRALRVDPDYLFARLLHQACNEGVHPKLLRQCLRREDSDGADSADRTDLADRADRADRAVHAAVHAELERLGELASTEPLGAAGAPAETAKESAGPVESAVPAESAELVESAARMGAEEPEEVAGESGEAEGQPERQSARERQSGAAGPGGSAPAGTSAPGGRRRPEGRPRTRRRTGGRSTRSRR
;
A
#
# COMPACT_ATOMS: atom_id res chain seq x y z
N MET A 1 37.05 9.27 11.15
CA MET A 1 36.07 10.29 11.58
C MET A 1 34.73 9.59 11.73
N THR A 2 34.58 8.92 12.87
CA THR A 2 33.36 8.26 13.34
C THR A 2 32.36 9.33 13.79
N ARG A 3 31.16 9.34 13.20
CA ARG A 3 30.03 10.10 13.74
C ARG A 3 29.31 9.19 14.74
N HIS A 4 29.75 9.25 16.00
CA HIS A 4 28.92 8.85 17.13
C HIS A 4 27.68 9.74 17.14
N ASN A 5 26.49 9.13 17.12
CA ASN A 5 25.26 9.81 17.51
C ASN A 5 24.99 9.45 18.98
N GLU A 6 25.92 9.86 19.86
CA GLU A 6 25.57 10.08 21.26
C GLU A 6 24.52 11.19 21.25
N ALA A 7 23.31 10.86 21.74
CA ALA A 7 22.29 11.84 22.04
C ALA A 7 22.75 12.69 23.24
N ALA A 8 23.68 13.61 22.98
CA ALA A 8 23.92 14.76 23.81
C ALA A 8 22.65 15.62 23.74
N GLY A 9 21.89 15.65 24.83
CA GLY A 9 20.64 16.38 24.94
C GLY A 9 20.79 17.83 24.50
N LEU A 10 20.22 18.15 23.34
CA LEU A 10 19.96 19.52 22.95
C LEU A 10 18.79 20.06 23.81
N PRO A 11 18.90 21.25 24.41
CA PRO A 11 17.78 21.87 25.09
C PRO A 11 16.77 22.32 24.03
N GLY A 12 15.75 21.50 23.78
CA GLY A 12 14.72 21.80 22.78
C GLY A 12 13.97 20.62 22.17
N GLU A 13 14.20 19.37 22.56
CA GLU A 13 13.29 18.28 22.18
C GLU A 13 11.96 18.44 22.94
N GLU A 14 10.95 18.96 22.26
CA GLU A 14 9.61 19.13 22.81
C GLU A 14 9.00 17.76 23.08
N GLN A 15 9.16 17.28 24.32
CA GLN A 15 8.65 15.98 24.76
C GLN A 15 7.14 16.07 24.98
N VAL A 16 6.36 15.55 24.03
CA VAL A 16 4.92 15.38 24.21
C VAL A 16 4.67 14.22 25.16
N THR A 17 4.05 14.50 26.31
CA THR A 17 3.65 13.49 27.29
C THR A 17 2.19 13.15 27.11
N LEU A 18 1.88 11.89 26.82
CA LEU A 18 0.51 11.38 26.71
C LEU A 18 0.05 10.85 28.06
N ARG A 19 -1.06 11.36 28.58
CA ARG A 19 -1.55 11.12 29.96
C ARG A 19 -2.89 10.42 30.03
N SER A 20 -3.56 10.19 28.90
CA SER A 20 -4.87 9.58 28.86
C SER A 20 -5.01 8.59 27.68
N PRO A 21 -5.94 7.62 27.77
CA PRO A 21 -6.29 6.75 26.65
C PRO A 21 -6.70 7.52 25.39
N ALA A 22 -7.41 8.64 25.57
CA ALA A 22 -7.80 9.52 24.47
C ALA A 22 -6.59 10.13 23.75
N GLU A 23 -5.61 10.61 24.51
CA GLU A 23 -4.35 11.13 23.97
C GLU A 23 -3.53 10.04 23.27
N LEU A 24 -3.53 8.81 23.79
CA LEU A 24 -2.88 7.66 23.12
C LEU A 24 -3.53 7.33 21.78
N ALA A 25 -4.87 7.25 21.74
CA ALA A 25 -5.60 6.95 20.52
C ALA A 25 -5.42 8.03 19.45
N ASP A 26 -5.46 9.30 19.86
CA ASP A 26 -5.28 10.44 18.98
C ASP A 26 -3.82 10.61 18.51
N ALA A 27 -2.84 10.22 19.33
CA ALA A 27 -1.43 10.29 18.95
C ALA A 27 -0.99 9.21 17.97
N LEU A 28 -1.71 8.08 17.90
CA LEU A 28 -1.32 6.90 17.15
C LEU A 28 -0.97 7.19 15.68
N PRO A 29 -1.75 7.97 14.90
CA PRO A 29 -1.43 8.24 13.50
C PRO A 29 -0.13 9.02 13.33
N TYR A 30 0.17 9.94 14.25
CA TYR A 30 1.40 10.73 14.23
C TYR A 30 2.62 9.91 14.62
N VAL A 31 2.43 8.91 15.49
CA VAL A 31 3.48 7.95 15.87
C VAL A 31 3.80 6.98 14.73
N LEU A 32 2.82 6.66 13.88
CA LEU A 32 2.99 5.78 12.73
C LEU A 32 3.35 6.52 11.44
N GLY A 33 2.99 7.79 11.32
CA GLY A 33 3.07 8.58 10.08
C GLY A 33 1.88 8.38 9.13
N PHE A 34 0.88 7.58 9.52
CA PHE A 34 -0.31 7.29 8.72
C PHE A 34 -1.48 6.88 9.61
N GLN A 35 -2.70 6.93 9.06
CA GLN A 35 -3.89 6.45 9.76
C GLN A 35 -3.96 4.91 9.74
N PRO A 36 -3.78 4.22 10.89
CA PRO A 36 -3.94 2.77 10.91
C PRO A 36 -5.42 2.41 10.71
N ASP A 37 -5.68 1.54 9.74
CA ASP A 37 -6.94 0.84 9.54
C ASP A 37 -6.64 -0.65 9.37
N ASP A 38 -7.58 -1.51 9.76
CA ASP A 38 -7.46 -2.96 9.79
C ASP A 38 -6.12 -3.48 10.35
N SER A 39 -5.71 -2.97 11.51
CA SER A 39 -4.35 -3.15 12.05
C SER A 39 -4.30 -3.46 13.55
N ILE A 40 -3.42 -4.39 13.91
CA ILE A 40 -2.88 -4.58 15.27
C ILE A 40 -1.61 -3.73 15.37
N VAL A 41 -1.52 -2.87 16.39
CA VAL A 41 -0.32 -2.07 16.66
C VAL A 41 0.10 -2.26 18.10
N MET A 42 1.37 -2.63 18.30
CA MET A 42 1.96 -2.80 19.62
C MET A 42 3.15 -1.85 19.77
N ILE A 43 3.18 -1.10 20.86
CA ILE A 43 4.23 -0.14 21.18
C ILE A 43 4.86 -0.52 22.50
N ALA A 44 6.16 -0.83 22.48
CA ALA A 44 6.96 -1.09 23.65
C ALA A 44 7.24 0.21 24.43
N LEU A 45 7.13 0.14 25.76
CA LEU A 45 7.39 1.24 26.68
C LEU A 45 8.65 0.97 27.49
N HIS A 46 9.47 2.02 27.67
CA HIS A 46 10.75 1.92 28.37
C HIS A 46 10.96 3.05 29.40
N GLY A 47 11.57 2.70 30.51
CA GLY A 47 11.90 3.56 31.63
C GLY A 47 10.70 4.02 32.45
N ALA A 48 10.98 4.67 33.58
CA ALA A 48 9.96 5.13 34.54
C ALA A 48 8.93 6.13 33.99
N ARG A 49 9.19 6.73 32.81
CA ARG A 49 8.29 7.66 32.14
C ARG A 49 7.53 7.03 30.96
N GLY A 50 7.71 5.73 30.70
CA GLY A 50 7.01 5.02 29.62
C GLY A 50 7.34 5.59 28.23
N ARG A 51 8.63 5.75 27.91
CA ARG A 51 9.02 6.26 26.59
C ARG A 51 8.71 5.22 25.52
N PHE A 52 8.11 5.66 24.42
CA PHE A 52 7.84 4.80 23.27
C PHE A 52 9.17 4.30 22.67
N GLY A 53 9.28 2.99 22.51
CA GLY A 53 10.44 2.33 21.90
C GLY A 53 10.04 1.57 20.64
N GLY A 54 10.36 0.28 20.61
CA GLY A 54 10.01 -0.62 19.51
C GLY A 54 8.53 -0.57 19.18
N ARG A 55 8.22 -0.59 17.88
CA ARG A 55 6.86 -0.57 17.34
C ARG A 55 6.70 -1.75 16.41
N LEU A 56 5.57 -2.43 16.52
CA LEU A 56 5.21 -3.53 15.64
C LEU A 56 3.79 -3.30 15.14
N ARG A 57 3.56 -3.55 13.84
CA ARG A 57 2.24 -3.45 13.21
C ARG A 57 2.00 -4.65 12.31
N LEU A 58 0.83 -5.24 12.42
CA LEU A 58 0.33 -6.30 11.55
C LEU A 58 -1.10 -5.97 11.11
N GLY A 59 -1.53 -6.42 9.94
CA GLY A 59 -2.96 -6.43 9.61
C GLY A 59 -3.74 -7.37 10.53
N ILE A 60 -5.01 -7.09 10.82
CA ILE A 60 -5.82 -8.00 11.64
C ILE A 60 -6.10 -9.29 10.83
N PRO A 61 -5.69 -10.48 11.31
CA PRO A 61 -5.93 -11.73 10.59
C PRO A 61 -7.44 -12.00 10.47
N ARG A 62 -7.88 -12.37 9.26
CA ARG A 62 -9.30 -12.59 8.96
C ARG A 62 -9.86 -13.88 9.58
N VAL A 63 -8.99 -14.85 9.82
CA VAL A 63 -9.32 -16.18 10.31
C VAL A 63 -9.06 -16.21 11.83
N PRO A 64 -10.12 -16.24 12.68
CA PRO A 64 -9.95 -16.21 14.14
C PRO A 64 -9.17 -17.38 14.72
N GLU A 65 -9.13 -18.51 14.00
CA GLU A 65 -8.41 -19.72 14.38
C GLU A 65 -6.88 -19.51 14.36
N GLU A 66 -6.37 -18.60 13.54
CA GLU A 66 -4.94 -18.26 13.43
C GLU A 66 -4.48 -17.29 14.53
N TRP A 67 -5.43 -16.64 15.22
CA TRP A 67 -5.10 -15.59 16.20
C TRP A 67 -4.16 -16.05 17.32
N PRO A 68 -4.29 -17.25 17.93
CA PRO A 68 -3.40 -17.67 19.02
C PRO A 68 -1.93 -17.64 18.61
N GLU A 69 -1.59 -18.33 17.52
CA GLU A 69 -0.21 -18.44 17.03
C GLU A 69 0.35 -17.07 16.62
N ILE A 70 -0.45 -16.26 15.91
CA ILE A 70 -0.04 -14.92 15.51
C ILE A 70 0.19 -14.03 16.73
N CYS A 71 -0.67 -14.09 17.76
CA CYS A 71 -0.51 -13.29 18.97
C CYS A 71 0.77 -13.61 19.73
N ASP A 72 1.10 -14.90 19.85
CA ASP A 72 2.32 -15.35 20.51
C ASP A 72 3.56 -14.86 19.74
N GLN A 73 3.59 -15.05 18.42
CA GLN A 73 4.67 -14.57 17.56
C GLN A 73 4.85 -13.04 17.61
N LEU A 74 3.76 -12.26 17.61
CA LEU A 74 3.84 -10.79 17.68
C LEU A 74 4.42 -10.32 19.03
N ALA A 75 4.01 -10.94 20.13
CA ALA A 75 4.52 -10.63 21.46
C ALA A 75 6.02 -10.96 21.56
N GLU A 76 6.42 -12.16 21.11
CA GLU A 76 7.83 -12.56 21.05
C GLU A 76 8.67 -11.61 20.19
N CYS A 77 8.20 -11.31 18.97
CA CYS A 77 8.91 -10.42 18.06
C CYS A 77 9.17 -9.04 18.66
N LEU A 78 8.16 -8.44 19.31
CA LEU A 78 8.30 -7.12 19.92
C LEU A 78 9.26 -7.16 21.13
N ILE A 79 9.09 -8.13 22.02
CA ILE A 79 9.80 -8.21 23.30
C ILE A 79 11.25 -8.62 23.06
N THR A 80 11.48 -9.76 22.42
CA THR A 80 12.83 -10.24 22.08
C THR A 80 13.54 -9.28 21.14
N GLY A 81 12.82 -8.68 20.19
CA GLY A 81 13.40 -7.65 19.32
C GLY A 81 13.86 -6.40 20.09
N SER A 82 13.15 -6.02 21.16
CA SER A 82 13.53 -4.88 22.00
C SER A 82 14.70 -5.22 22.93
N GLU A 83 14.75 -6.44 23.48
CA GLU A 83 15.89 -6.94 24.26
C GLU A 83 17.20 -6.92 23.45
N ARG A 84 17.16 -7.38 22.18
CA ARG A 84 18.32 -7.32 21.27
C ARG A 84 18.82 -5.90 21.02
N ARG A 85 17.96 -4.89 21.13
CA ARG A 85 18.29 -3.47 20.94
C ARG A 85 18.64 -2.74 22.25
N GLY A 86 18.67 -3.45 23.39
CA GLY A 86 19.27 -2.94 24.61
C GLY A 86 18.56 -3.37 25.90
N VAL A 87 17.28 -3.02 26.06
CA VAL A 87 16.55 -3.23 27.32
C VAL A 87 15.20 -3.86 27.03
N ARG A 88 14.83 -4.85 27.85
CA ARG A 88 13.49 -5.42 27.84
C ARG A 88 12.45 -4.33 28.10
N PRO A 89 11.30 -4.32 27.40
CA PRO A 89 10.27 -3.33 27.65
C PRO A 89 9.66 -3.49 29.04
N ASP A 90 9.39 -2.37 29.71
CA ASP A 90 8.69 -2.33 31.00
C ASP A 90 7.19 -2.59 30.84
N GLY A 91 6.67 -2.44 29.63
CA GLY A 91 5.29 -2.73 29.29
C GLY A 91 4.97 -2.45 27.82
N VAL A 92 3.72 -2.71 27.44
CA VAL A 92 3.21 -2.52 26.08
C VAL A 92 1.92 -1.71 26.08
N VAL A 93 1.75 -0.86 25.07
CA VAL A 93 0.45 -0.30 24.67
C VAL A 93 0.00 -0.99 23.40
N LEU A 94 -1.24 -1.49 23.42
CA LEU A 94 -1.87 -2.20 22.31
C LEU A 94 -2.98 -1.34 21.69
N PHE A 95 -3.05 -1.33 20.36
CA PHE A 95 -4.14 -0.74 19.60
C PHE A 95 -4.67 -1.74 18.59
N LEU A 96 -5.99 -1.88 18.53
CA LEU A 96 -6.72 -2.59 17.48
C LEU A 96 -7.52 -1.55 16.70
N CYS A 97 -7.16 -1.32 15.44
CA CYS A 97 -7.78 -0.33 14.57
C CYS A 97 -8.55 -1.05 13.48
N GLN A 98 -9.87 -0.91 13.43
CA GLN A 98 -10.67 -1.49 12.36
C GLN A 98 -11.97 -0.72 12.22
N GLU A 99 -12.24 -0.20 11.02
CA GLU A 99 -13.56 0.35 10.73
C GLU A 99 -14.64 -0.75 10.71
N PRO A 100 -15.87 -0.45 11.16
CA PRO A 100 -16.93 -1.45 11.17
C PRO A 100 -17.26 -1.89 9.75
N ALA A 101 -17.61 -3.17 9.59
CA ALA A 101 -18.10 -3.72 8.34
C ALA A 101 -19.45 -3.07 7.93
N GLU A 102 -19.86 -3.27 6.68
CA GLU A 102 -21.15 -2.75 6.20
C GLU A 102 -22.30 -3.34 7.02
N GLY A 103 -23.08 -2.47 7.67
CA GLY A 103 -24.17 -2.87 8.57
C GLY A 103 -23.74 -3.25 10.00
N GLU A 104 -22.43 -3.26 10.29
CA GLU A 104 -21.89 -3.44 11.65
C GLU A 104 -21.79 -2.09 12.37
N SER A 105 -22.09 -2.05 13.66
CA SER A 105 -21.83 -0.90 14.52
C SER A 105 -20.39 -0.93 15.05
N ALA A 106 -19.83 0.25 15.35
CA ALA A 106 -18.48 0.32 15.93
C ALA A 106 -18.35 -0.43 17.29
N GLN A 107 -19.45 -0.55 18.04
CA GLN A 107 -19.49 -1.34 19.27
C GLN A 107 -19.40 -2.85 18.97
N GLU A 108 -20.08 -3.33 17.94
CA GLU A 108 -20.00 -4.74 17.51
C GLU A 108 -18.59 -5.10 17.03
N ALA A 109 -17.95 -4.20 16.26
CA ALA A 109 -16.56 -4.37 15.85
C ALA A 109 -15.62 -4.48 17.07
N MET A 110 -15.80 -3.61 18.08
CA MET A 110 -15.05 -3.67 19.34
C MET A 110 -15.25 -4.99 20.08
N GLU A 111 -16.49 -5.49 20.15
CA GLU A 111 -16.80 -6.75 20.85
C GLU A 111 -16.22 -7.96 20.10
N ARG A 112 -16.27 -7.96 18.76
CA ARG A 112 -15.66 -8.98 17.90
C ARG A 112 -14.14 -9.05 18.08
N LEU A 113 -13.48 -7.91 18.30
CA LEU A 113 -12.03 -7.82 18.52
C LEU A 113 -11.60 -8.09 19.98
N ARG A 114 -12.55 -8.19 20.93
CA ARG A 114 -12.25 -8.46 22.35
C ARG A 114 -11.41 -9.74 22.57
N PRO A 115 -11.70 -10.89 21.92
CA PRO A 115 -10.91 -12.10 22.12
C PRO A 115 -9.47 -11.95 21.59
N LEU A 116 -9.25 -11.16 20.54
CA LEU A 116 -7.93 -10.85 20.01
C LEU A 116 -7.12 -10.02 21.02
N SER A 117 -7.72 -8.95 21.54
CA SER A 117 -7.12 -8.12 22.60
C SER A 117 -6.74 -8.95 23.83
N GLN A 118 -7.65 -9.84 24.27
CA GLN A 118 -7.38 -10.71 25.42
C GLN A 118 -6.18 -11.65 25.16
N ARG A 119 -6.09 -12.24 23.97
CA ARG A 119 -4.98 -13.13 23.60
C ARG A 119 -3.64 -12.42 23.58
N LEU A 120 -3.54 -11.25 22.93
CA LEU A 120 -2.31 -10.44 22.92
C LEU A 120 -1.86 -10.07 24.34
N ARG A 121 -2.81 -9.74 25.22
CA ARG A 121 -2.51 -9.45 26.63
C ARG A 121 -1.99 -10.68 27.38
N ILE A 122 -2.54 -11.86 27.11
CA ILE A 122 -2.07 -13.12 27.70
C ILE A 122 -0.68 -13.46 27.16
N ALA A 123 -0.44 -13.34 25.85
CA ALA A 123 0.84 -13.61 25.21
C ALA A 123 1.96 -12.72 25.79
N CYS A 124 1.74 -11.40 25.85
CA CYS A 124 2.66 -10.47 26.51
C CYS A 124 2.89 -10.82 28.00
N GLY A 125 1.83 -11.18 28.71
CA GLY A 125 1.90 -11.59 30.12
C GLY A 125 2.66 -12.89 30.36
N GLY A 126 2.57 -13.84 29.42
CA GLY A 126 3.37 -15.08 29.43
C GLY A 126 4.87 -14.82 29.27
N LEU A 127 5.21 -13.70 28.64
CA LEU A 127 6.57 -13.15 28.54
C LEU A 127 6.86 -12.11 29.63
N GLU A 128 6.11 -12.08 30.73
CA GLU A 128 6.31 -11.18 31.88
C GLU A 128 6.36 -9.68 31.54
N VAL A 129 5.73 -9.26 30.43
CA VAL A 129 5.63 -7.86 30.03
C VAL A 129 4.17 -7.41 30.11
N PRO A 130 3.80 -6.52 31.04
CA PRO A 130 2.41 -6.11 31.21
C PRO A 130 1.94 -5.23 30.05
N VAL A 131 0.69 -5.44 29.64
CA VAL A 131 -0.01 -4.50 28.75
C VAL A 131 -0.69 -3.44 29.60
N PHE A 132 -0.16 -2.21 29.59
CA PHE A 132 -0.69 -1.11 30.41
C PHE A 132 -1.99 -0.54 29.86
N GLU A 133 -2.16 -0.55 28.54
CA GLU A 133 -3.36 -0.08 27.87
C GLU A 133 -3.60 -0.90 26.60
N ALA A 134 -4.86 -1.19 26.31
CA ALA A 134 -5.29 -1.91 25.11
C ALA A 134 -6.54 -1.22 24.55
N LEU A 135 -6.39 -0.51 23.45
CA LEU A 135 -7.44 0.30 22.85
C LEU A 135 -8.05 -0.37 21.62
N CYS A 136 -9.36 -0.27 21.47
CA CYS A 136 -10.05 -0.45 20.18
C CYS A 136 -10.32 0.93 19.59
N ILE A 137 -10.00 1.13 18.31
CA ILE A 137 -10.34 2.32 17.53
C ILE A 137 -11.20 1.88 16.36
N SER A 138 -12.45 2.36 16.30
CA SER A 138 -13.42 1.98 15.28
C SER A 138 -14.50 3.06 15.13
N GLY A 139 -14.89 3.40 13.89
CA GLY A 139 -16.01 4.31 13.63
C GLY A 139 -15.82 5.71 14.23
N GLY A 140 -14.58 6.21 14.24
CA GLY A 140 -14.23 7.50 14.86
C GLY A 140 -14.35 7.54 16.39
N ARG A 141 -14.37 6.37 17.04
CA ARG A 141 -14.50 6.22 18.50
C ARG A 141 -13.41 5.31 19.02
N PHE A 142 -13.16 5.39 20.33
CA PHE A 142 -12.28 4.46 21.02
C PHE A 142 -12.89 3.87 22.29
N TRP A 143 -12.37 2.69 22.65
CA TRP A 143 -12.66 1.97 23.89
C TRP A 143 -11.35 1.46 24.48
N SER A 144 -11.27 1.36 25.81
CA SER A 144 -10.22 0.60 26.48
C SER A 144 -10.73 -0.78 26.89
N TYR A 145 -9.98 -1.83 26.58
CA TYR A 145 -10.23 -3.20 27.03
C TYR A 145 -9.76 -3.47 28.46
N VAL A 146 -9.00 -2.55 29.06
CA VAL A 146 -8.47 -2.70 30.43
C VAL A 146 -9.18 -1.80 31.44
N CYS A 147 -9.83 -0.73 31.00
CA CYS A 147 -10.58 0.17 31.89
C CYS A 147 -11.96 -0.43 32.24
N PRO A 148 -12.24 -0.73 33.53
CA PRO A 148 -13.54 -1.24 33.95
C PRO A 148 -14.58 -0.13 34.20
N ASP A 149 -14.15 1.14 34.23
CA ASP A 149 -15.01 2.27 34.56
C ASP A 149 -15.90 2.68 33.37
N ARG A 150 -17.22 2.46 33.50
CA ARG A 150 -18.21 2.82 32.48
C ARG A 150 -18.38 4.32 32.28
N ARG A 151 -17.92 5.16 33.21
CA ARG A 151 -17.92 6.62 33.03
C ARG A 151 -16.76 7.06 32.15
N CYS A 152 -15.61 6.40 32.31
CA CYS A 152 -14.42 6.62 31.47
C CYS A 152 -14.56 5.96 30.09
N CYS A 153 -15.13 4.75 30.05
CA CYS A 153 -15.33 3.94 28.84
C CYS A 153 -16.81 3.52 28.72
N PRO A 154 -17.68 4.42 28.23
CA PRO A 154 -19.07 4.08 27.98
C PRO A 154 -19.20 3.01 26.87
N PRO A 155 -20.26 2.18 26.88
CA PRO A 155 -20.43 1.13 25.88
C PRO A 155 -20.53 1.68 24.45
N GLU A 156 -21.07 2.88 24.27
CA GLU A 156 -21.16 3.56 22.97
C GLU A 156 -19.80 4.10 22.47
N GLY A 157 -18.74 4.01 23.28
CA GLY A 157 -17.40 4.49 22.96
C GLY A 157 -17.23 6.00 23.13
N VAL A 158 -15.99 6.40 23.31
CA VAL A 158 -15.63 7.82 23.41
C VAL A 158 -15.28 8.35 22.01
N PRO A 159 -15.90 9.44 21.54
CA PRO A 159 -15.53 10.06 20.26
C PRO A 159 -14.06 10.49 20.26
N LEU A 160 -13.36 10.21 19.17
CA LEU A 160 -12.02 10.76 18.95
C LEU A 160 -12.09 12.25 18.69
N ALA A 161 -11.00 12.95 19.02
CA ALA A 161 -10.86 14.35 18.66
C ALA A 161 -10.88 14.51 17.13
N LEU A 162 -11.29 15.68 16.67
CA LEU A 162 -11.21 15.99 15.25
C LEU A 162 -9.73 15.92 14.82
N PRO A 163 -9.40 15.21 13.72
CA PRO A 163 -8.03 15.11 13.23
C PRO A 163 -7.40 16.50 13.10
N GLY A 164 -6.17 16.66 13.57
CA GLY A 164 -5.46 17.94 13.49
C GLY A 164 -5.69 18.91 14.65
N THR A 165 -6.57 18.60 15.62
CA THR A 165 -6.92 19.54 16.71
C THR A 165 -6.15 19.34 18.01
N SER A 166 -5.34 18.29 18.12
CA SER A 166 -4.66 17.93 19.36
C SER A 166 -3.27 18.53 19.51
N VAL A 167 -2.75 18.47 20.75
CA VAL A 167 -1.36 18.86 21.05
C VAL A 167 -0.37 17.99 20.26
N MET A 168 -0.65 16.70 20.11
CA MET A 168 0.17 15.81 19.29
C MET A 168 0.13 16.23 17.82
N ALA A 169 -1.05 16.56 17.28
CA ALA A 169 -1.16 17.03 15.91
C ALA A 169 -0.38 18.32 15.65
N ALA A 170 -0.44 19.28 16.59
CA ALA A 170 0.32 20.51 16.52
C ALA A 170 1.83 20.25 16.56
N ALA A 171 2.29 19.43 17.50
CA ALA A 171 3.71 19.05 17.64
C ALA A 171 4.22 18.28 16.41
N ALA A 172 3.44 17.34 15.90
CA ALA A 172 3.76 16.58 14.70
C ALA A 172 3.87 17.48 13.46
N THR A 173 2.93 18.42 13.30
CA THR A 173 2.97 19.42 12.22
C THR A 173 4.22 20.30 12.34
N PHE A 174 4.55 20.77 13.54
CA PHE A 174 5.76 21.55 13.79
C PHE A 174 7.04 20.75 13.47
N ALA A 175 7.04 19.45 13.78
CA ALA A 175 8.12 18.52 13.44
C ALA A 175 8.14 18.09 11.95
N GLY A 176 7.21 18.58 11.12
CA GLY A 176 7.11 18.24 9.69
C GLY A 176 6.56 16.83 9.42
N VAL A 177 5.97 16.17 10.41
CA VAL A 177 5.32 14.87 10.26
C VAL A 177 4.02 15.06 9.49
N GLN A 178 3.91 14.42 8.33
CA GLN A 178 2.68 14.36 7.56
C GLN A 178 1.99 13.02 7.79
N VAL A 179 0.82 13.05 8.43
CA VAL A 179 -0.03 11.86 8.53
C VAL A 179 -0.66 11.62 7.17
N ARG A 180 -0.30 10.49 6.55
CA ARG A 180 -0.95 10.03 5.32
C ARG A 180 -2.33 9.43 5.64
N GLY A 181 -3.18 9.32 4.61
CA GLY A 181 -4.45 8.61 4.68
C GLY A 181 -4.28 7.15 5.10
N SER A 182 -5.38 6.41 5.15
CA SER A 182 -5.30 5.01 5.60
C SER A 182 -4.67 4.10 4.54
N VAL A 183 -4.08 2.99 4.98
CA VAL A 183 -3.59 1.94 4.06
C VAL A 183 -4.71 1.48 3.14
N ARG A 184 -5.94 1.34 3.67
CA ARG A 184 -7.13 0.99 2.90
C ARG A 184 -7.47 2.01 1.82
N GLU A 185 -7.36 3.31 2.11
CA GLU A 185 -7.52 4.36 1.10
C GLU A 185 -6.45 4.24 0.01
N MET A 186 -5.19 4.03 0.40
CA MET A 186 -4.08 3.86 -0.56
C MET A 186 -4.28 2.61 -1.44
N GLU A 187 -4.77 1.51 -0.86
CA GLU A 187 -5.15 0.31 -1.60
C GLU A 187 -6.33 0.56 -2.53
N ALA A 188 -7.37 1.26 -2.09
CA ALA A 188 -8.53 1.57 -2.91
C ALA A 188 -8.14 2.34 -4.18
N ARG A 189 -7.17 3.25 -4.08
CA ARG A 189 -6.63 4.00 -5.23
C ARG A 189 -5.87 3.16 -6.25
N LEU A 190 -5.48 1.94 -5.89
CA LEU A 190 -4.84 0.97 -6.78
C LEU A 190 -5.83 -0.08 -7.31
N ALA A 191 -7.11 -0.02 -6.91
CA ALA A 191 -8.07 -1.07 -7.21
C ALA A 191 -8.51 -1.05 -8.68
N PRO A 192 -8.66 -2.23 -9.32
CA PRO A 192 -9.19 -2.32 -10.66
C PRO A 192 -10.48 -1.51 -10.83
N LEU A 193 -10.66 -0.94 -12.02
CA LEU A 193 -11.90 -0.28 -12.39
C LEU A 193 -13.03 -1.30 -12.45
N ASP A 194 -14.24 -0.84 -12.10
CA ASP A 194 -15.47 -1.62 -12.18
C ASP A 194 -16.44 -1.03 -13.21
N GLY A 195 -17.43 -1.84 -13.62
CA GLY A 195 -18.55 -1.40 -14.46
C GLY A 195 -18.17 -1.11 -15.92
N PRO A 196 -18.92 -0.23 -16.63
CA PRO A 196 -18.79 -0.07 -18.08
C PRO A 196 -17.40 0.34 -18.59
N ARG A 197 -16.61 1.03 -17.74
CA ARG A 197 -15.22 1.38 -18.06
C ARG A 197 -14.30 0.16 -18.04
N ALA A 198 -14.55 -0.81 -17.15
CA ALA A 198 -13.84 -2.08 -17.15
C ALA A 198 -14.11 -2.86 -18.43
N ASP A 199 -15.37 -2.93 -18.87
CA ASP A 199 -15.74 -3.66 -20.10
C ASP A 199 -15.07 -3.09 -21.37
N GLY A 200 -14.91 -1.76 -21.45
CA GLY A 200 -14.19 -1.10 -22.54
C GLY A 200 -12.71 -1.45 -22.55
N GLN A 201 -12.10 -1.39 -21.36
CA GLN A 201 -10.70 -1.72 -21.17
C GLN A 201 -10.39 -3.19 -21.43
N GLU A 202 -11.24 -4.13 -21.00
CA GLU A 202 -11.03 -5.57 -21.22
C GLU A 202 -11.02 -5.90 -22.71
N ARG A 203 -11.94 -5.32 -23.50
CA ARG A 203 -11.91 -5.48 -24.97
C ARG A 203 -10.65 -4.92 -25.61
N ALA A 204 -10.13 -3.80 -25.10
CA ALA A 204 -8.88 -3.24 -25.60
C ALA A 204 -7.68 -4.15 -25.26
N LEU A 205 -7.69 -4.77 -24.07
CA LEU A 205 -6.68 -5.75 -23.66
C LEU A 205 -6.72 -7.03 -24.50
N ASP A 206 -7.91 -7.52 -24.87
CA ASP A 206 -8.05 -8.65 -25.80
C ASP A 206 -7.38 -8.36 -27.15
N VAL A 207 -7.67 -7.19 -27.72
CA VAL A 207 -7.10 -6.76 -29.02
C VAL A 207 -5.59 -6.58 -28.92
N ALA A 208 -5.12 -5.85 -27.90
CA ALA A 208 -3.70 -5.61 -27.70
C ALA A 208 -2.94 -6.91 -27.40
N GLY A 209 -3.53 -7.82 -26.62
CA GLY A 209 -2.95 -9.13 -26.31
C GLY A 209 -2.80 -9.99 -27.57
N ALA A 210 -3.85 -10.06 -28.40
CA ALA A 210 -3.81 -10.80 -29.66
C ALA A 210 -2.77 -10.24 -30.65
N GLU A 211 -2.54 -8.93 -30.66
CA GLU A 211 -1.56 -8.29 -31.53
C GLU A 211 -0.12 -8.37 -30.99
N LEU A 212 0.08 -7.98 -29.73
CA LEU A 212 1.41 -7.68 -29.20
C LEU A 212 2.09 -8.89 -28.57
N VAL A 213 1.34 -9.85 -28.00
CA VAL A 213 1.95 -11.03 -27.36
C VAL A 213 2.76 -11.87 -28.37
N PRO A 214 2.23 -12.24 -29.56
CA PRO A 214 3.02 -12.99 -30.53
C PRO A 214 4.28 -12.24 -31.00
N ARG A 215 4.18 -10.92 -31.19
CA ARG A 215 5.28 -10.05 -31.63
C ARG A 215 6.34 -9.84 -30.55
N THR A 216 5.97 -9.93 -29.29
CA THR A 216 6.88 -9.83 -28.14
C THR A 216 7.71 -11.11 -27.99
N LEU A 217 7.12 -12.26 -28.32
CA LEU A 217 7.77 -13.57 -28.31
C LEU A 217 8.66 -13.79 -29.54
N ASP A 218 8.40 -13.10 -30.66
CA ASP A 218 9.28 -13.10 -31.84
C ASP A 218 10.46 -12.15 -31.63
N GLY A 219 11.68 -12.69 -31.58
CA GLY A 219 12.89 -11.94 -31.26
C GLY A 219 13.21 -10.76 -32.18
N ALA A 220 12.75 -10.77 -33.44
CA ALA A 220 12.95 -9.65 -34.37
C ALA A 220 11.97 -8.50 -34.10
N ASP A 221 10.69 -8.83 -33.85
CA ASP A 221 9.64 -7.85 -33.63
C ASP A 221 9.60 -7.32 -32.18
N SER A 222 10.13 -8.09 -31.23
CA SER A 222 10.23 -7.73 -29.81
C SER A 222 10.95 -6.39 -29.59
N ALA A 223 12.01 -6.11 -30.35
CA ALA A 223 12.73 -4.85 -30.26
C ALA A 223 11.87 -3.65 -30.72
N THR A 224 11.05 -3.84 -31.75
CA THR A 224 10.14 -2.81 -32.26
C THR A 224 9.00 -2.58 -31.26
N VAL A 225 8.38 -3.64 -30.72
CA VAL A 225 7.34 -3.51 -29.68
C VAL A 225 7.90 -2.75 -28.47
N ARG A 226 9.08 -3.13 -27.96
CA ARG A 226 9.75 -2.41 -26.87
C ARG A 226 9.96 -0.93 -27.18
N ALA A 227 10.48 -0.60 -28.36
CA ALA A 227 10.68 0.80 -28.75
C ALA A 227 9.36 1.59 -28.83
N GLN A 228 8.29 0.95 -29.31
CA GLN A 228 6.95 1.54 -29.35
C GLN A 228 6.39 1.78 -27.95
N THR A 229 6.51 0.80 -27.04
CA THR A 229 6.08 0.92 -25.65
C THR A 229 6.85 2.01 -24.92
N LEU A 230 8.19 2.07 -25.05
CA LEU A 230 9.00 3.14 -24.45
C LEU A 230 8.63 4.53 -24.99
N GLY A 231 8.35 4.63 -26.30
CA GLY A 231 7.87 5.87 -26.90
C GLY A 231 6.47 6.28 -26.41
N LEU A 232 5.60 5.31 -26.12
CA LEU A 232 4.27 5.56 -25.53
C LEU A 232 4.39 6.02 -24.08
N VAL A 233 5.26 5.41 -23.27
CA VAL A 233 5.57 5.85 -21.89
C VAL A 233 5.94 7.32 -21.87
N GLY A 234 6.87 7.77 -22.72
CA GLY A 234 7.30 9.16 -22.76
C GLY A 234 6.15 10.13 -23.04
N ARG A 235 5.31 9.85 -24.05
CA ARG A 235 4.15 10.70 -24.37
C ARG A 235 3.11 10.74 -23.26
N LEU A 236 2.87 9.61 -22.60
CA LEU A 236 1.93 9.55 -21.47
C LEU A 236 2.49 10.31 -20.27
N LEU A 237 3.78 10.20 -19.96
CA LEU A 237 4.42 10.99 -18.91
C LEU A 237 4.28 12.49 -19.18
N ASP A 238 4.56 12.96 -20.40
CA ASP A 238 4.36 14.37 -20.79
C ASP A 238 2.90 14.83 -20.56
N THR A 239 1.94 13.96 -20.89
CA THR A 239 0.50 14.23 -20.70
C THR A 239 0.15 14.36 -19.22
N PHE A 240 0.67 13.46 -18.38
CA PHE A 240 0.44 13.47 -16.94
C PHE A 240 1.14 14.65 -16.24
N GLN A 241 2.33 15.05 -16.71
CA GLN A 241 3.04 16.23 -16.23
C GLN A 241 2.29 17.53 -16.56
N ALA A 242 1.71 17.63 -17.76
CA ALA A 242 0.94 18.80 -18.17
C ALA A 242 -0.41 18.93 -17.43
N ALA A 243 -0.92 17.84 -16.85
CA ALA A 243 -2.18 17.83 -16.12
C ALA A 243 -2.04 18.49 -14.73
N PRO A 244 -2.81 19.56 -14.41
CA PRO A 244 -2.71 20.27 -13.12
C PRO A 244 -2.92 19.35 -11.91
N PRO A 245 -2.43 19.63 -10.70
CA PRO A 245 -2.79 18.83 -9.53
C PRO A 245 -4.28 19.01 -9.16
N VAL A 246 -4.93 17.94 -8.70
CA VAL A 246 -6.28 17.98 -8.11
C VAL A 246 -6.15 17.57 -6.65
N ALA A 247 -6.74 18.36 -5.75
CA ALA A 247 -6.57 18.19 -4.30
C ALA A 247 -7.32 16.95 -3.76
N ASP A 248 -8.51 16.68 -4.29
CA ASP A 248 -9.30 15.50 -3.90
C ASP A 248 -8.74 14.24 -4.58
N ALA A 249 -8.45 13.21 -3.79
CA ALA A 249 -7.80 12.00 -4.29
C ALA A 249 -8.68 11.22 -5.28
N CYS A 250 -9.98 11.12 -5.02
CA CYS A 250 -10.93 10.41 -5.88
C CYS A 250 -11.10 11.13 -7.23
N ALA A 251 -11.29 12.45 -7.21
CA ALA A 251 -11.37 13.28 -8.41
C ALA A 251 -10.05 13.29 -9.19
N ALA A 252 -8.90 13.24 -8.50
CA ALA A 252 -7.59 13.11 -9.13
C ALA A 252 -7.47 11.78 -9.88
N ASP A 253 -7.84 10.66 -9.24
CA ASP A 253 -7.77 9.33 -9.84
C ASP A 253 -8.74 9.19 -11.03
N LEU A 254 -9.99 9.64 -10.89
CA LEU A 254 -10.98 9.63 -11.99
C LEU A 254 -10.53 10.42 -13.22
N ARG A 255 -9.83 11.53 -12.99
CA ARG A 255 -9.28 12.35 -14.06
C ARG A 255 -8.05 11.71 -14.68
N ASP A 256 -7.15 11.16 -13.87
CA ASP A 256 -5.97 10.43 -14.34
C ASP A 256 -6.40 9.22 -15.19
N ASP A 257 -7.46 8.53 -14.80
CA ASP A 257 -8.08 7.48 -15.62
C ASP A 257 -8.64 8.03 -16.94
N GLY A 258 -9.14 9.27 -16.94
CA GLY A 258 -9.61 9.95 -18.15
C GLY A 258 -8.51 10.48 -19.07
N LEU A 259 -7.24 10.52 -18.63
CA LEU A 259 -6.10 10.89 -19.48
C LEU A 259 -5.63 9.72 -20.36
N LEU A 260 -6.04 8.49 -20.05
CA LEU A 260 -5.66 7.28 -20.77
C LEU A 260 -6.80 6.81 -21.67
N ASP A 261 -6.52 6.66 -22.97
CA ASP A 261 -7.37 5.89 -23.85
C ASP A 261 -7.25 4.39 -23.56
N ASP A 262 -8.32 3.63 -23.81
CA ASP A 262 -8.38 2.19 -23.53
C ASP A 262 -7.31 1.42 -24.32
N GLN A 263 -7.05 1.80 -25.59
CA GLN A 263 -6.05 1.16 -26.45
C GLN A 263 -4.62 1.48 -26.00
N GLU A 264 -4.36 2.73 -25.61
CA GLU A 264 -3.06 3.14 -25.08
C GLU A 264 -2.76 2.41 -23.77
N ALA A 265 -3.73 2.34 -22.87
CA ALA A 265 -3.61 1.60 -21.61
C ALA A 265 -3.36 0.10 -21.86
N ALA A 266 -4.10 -0.51 -22.78
CA ALA A 266 -3.93 -1.92 -23.11
C ALA A 266 -2.55 -2.22 -23.72
N ALA A 267 -2.10 -1.43 -24.69
CA ALA A 267 -0.77 -1.57 -25.29
C ALA A 267 0.35 -1.40 -24.24
N MET A 268 0.17 -0.49 -23.29
CA MET A 268 1.07 -0.31 -22.15
C MET A 268 1.10 -1.52 -21.22
N ILE A 269 -0.06 -2.00 -20.78
CA ILE A 269 -0.16 -3.14 -19.85
C ILE A 269 0.49 -4.39 -20.45
N ILE A 270 0.22 -4.68 -21.73
CA ILE A 270 0.82 -5.82 -22.43
C ILE A 270 2.33 -5.59 -22.67
N GLY A 271 2.73 -4.40 -23.11
CA GLY A 271 4.14 -4.08 -23.35
C GLY A 271 5.01 -4.12 -22.08
N LEU A 272 4.45 -3.78 -20.92
CA LEU A 272 5.13 -3.86 -19.62
C LEU A 272 5.39 -5.29 -19.14
N GLN A 273 4.79 -6.31 -19.77
CA GLN A 273 5.11 -7.71 -19.48
C GLN A 273 6.49 -8.12 -20.01
N ASP A 274 7.06 -7.38 -20.98
CA ASP A 274 8.48 -7.52 -21.32
C ASP A 274 9.34 -6.93 -20.20
N ARG A 275 10.01 -7.81 -19.44
CA ARG A 275 10.91 -7.45 -18.32
C ARG A 275 11.91 -6.36 -18.71
N ARG A 276 12.45 -6.39 -19.93
CA ARG A 276 13.42 -5.39 -20.40
C ARG A 276 12.79 -4.02 -20.59
N THR A 277 11.57 -4.00 -21.09
CA THR A 277 10.81 -2.76 -21.23
C THR A 277 10.52 -2.18 -19.86
N ARG A 278 10.07 -3.01 -18.90
CA ARG A 278 9.87 -2.62 -17.50
C ARG A 278 11.14 -2.06 -16.85
N ASP A 279 12.27 -2.76 -16.96
CA ASP A 279 13.52 -2.37 -16.30
C ASP A 279 14.07 -1.06 -16.87
N ARG A 280 13.94 -0.87 -18.18
CA ARG A 280 14.30 0.39 -18.84
C ARG A 280 13.43 1.55 -18.37
N VAL A 281 12.14 1.32 -18.24
CA VAL A 281 11.20 2.31 -17.68
C VAL A 281 11.62 2.64 -16.24
N ALA A 282 11.92 1.65 -15.41
CA ALA A 282 12.34 1.84 -14.02
C ALA A 282 13.67 2.61 -13.88
N GLY A 283 14.63 2.38 -14.79
CA GLY A 283 15.96 3.03 -14.78
C GLY A 283 15.96 4.50 -15.20
N TRP A 284 15.01 4.92 -16.04
CA TRP A 284 14.86 6.30 -16.53
C TRP A 284 14.20 7.26 -15.55
N MET A 285 13.55 6.74 -14.52
CA MET A 285 12.75 7.58 -13.62
C MET A 285 13.64 8.50 -12.78
N GLU A 286 13.54 9.80 -13.03
CA GLU A 286 14.15 10.85 -12.21
C GLU A 286 13.19 11.35 -11.14
N GLU A 287 13.73 11.93 -10.07
CA GLU A 287 12.92 12.48 -8.96
C GLU A 287 11.97 13.59 -9.41
N ALA A 288 12.32 14.32 -10.49
CA ALA A 288 11.48 15.36 -11.07
C ALA A 288 10.16 14.82 -11.67
N ASP A 289 10.17 13.58 -12.17
CA ASP A 289 9.03 12.99 -12.87
C ASP A 289 8.21 12.04 -11.97
N ALA A 290 8.63 11.88 -10.71
CA ALA A 290 8.10 10.86 -9.81
C ALA A 290 6.58 10.99 -9.58
N ASP A 291 6.04 12.22 -9.45
CA ASP A 291 4.60 12.42 -9.25
C ASP A 291 3.78 11.99 -10.48
N ALA A 292 4.15 12.49 -11.66
CA ALA A 292 3.45 12.19 -12.91
C ALA A 292 3.50 10.69 -13.21
N ALA A 293 4.65 10.07 -12.96
CA ALA A 293 4.82 8.67 -13.24
C ALA A 293 4.12 7.77 -12.21
N LEU A 294 4.12 8.13 -10.93
CA LEU A 294 3.31 7.44 -9.93
C LEU A 294 1.82 7.48 -10.30
N ARG A 295 1.32 8.63 -10.76
CA ARG A 295 -0.05 8.80 -11.26
C ARG A 295 -0.35 7.89 -12.46
N LEU A 296 0.56 7.83 -13.44
CA LEU A 296 0.46 6.95 -14.59
C LEU A 296 0.41 5.47 -14.18
N TRP A 297 1.33 5.01 -13.33
CA TRP A 297 1.39 3.61 -12.90
C TRP A 297 0.18 3.20 -12.07
N ARG A 298 -0.34 4.09 -11.21
CA ARG A 298 -1.61 3.84 -10.51
C ARG A 298 -2.76 3.69 -11.50
N ALA A 299 -2.89 4.60 -12.46
CA ALA A 299 -3.96 4.54 -13.46
C ALA A 299 -3.87 3.25 -14.30
N LEU A 300 -2.67 2.83 -14.73
CA LEU A 300 -2.46 1.57 -15.44
C LEU A 300 -2.75 0.34 -14.57
N ALA A 301 -2.40 0.34 -13.28
CA ALA A 301 -2.75 -0.74 -12.36
C ALA A 301 -4.27 -0.89 -12.22
N ARG A 302 -5.02 0.22 -12.12
CA ARG A 302 -6.50 0.19 -12.09
C ARG A 302 -7.11 -0.32 -13.41
N ARG A 303 -6.40 -0.18 -14.53
CA ARG A 303 -6.83 -0.63 -15.86
C ARG A 303 -6.58 -2.13 -16.11
N CYS A 304 -5.91 -2.83 -15.18
CA CYS A 304 -5.78 -4.29 -15.23
C CYS A 304 -7.05 -4.94 -14.69
N VAL A 305 -8.05 -5.09 -15.57
CA VAL A 305 -9.42 -5.52 -15.23
C VAL A 305 -9.73 -6.93 -15.74
N GLY A 306 -10.76 -7.55 -15.18
CA GLY A 306 -11.28 -8.84 -15.63
C GLY A 306 -10.21 -9.93 -15.65
N SER A 307 -10.10 -10.63 -16.77
CA SER A 307 -9.13 -11.73 -16.95
C SER A 307 -7.66 -11.29 -16.91
N TYR A 308 -7.39 -9.98 -16.95
CA TYR A 308 -6.06 -9.40 -16.97
C TYR A 308 -5.57 -8.91 -15.60
N GLY A 309 -6.24 -9.27 -14.51
CA GLY A 309 -5.85 -8.86 -13.15
C GLY A 309 -4.39 -9.17 -12.80
N GLU A 310 -3.86 -10.30 -13.25
CA GLU A 310 -2.45 -10.71 -13.04
C GLU A 310 -1.44 -9.74 -13.67
N HIS A 311 -1.83 -9.07 -14.76
CA HIS A 311 -0.96 -8.12 -15.45
C HIS A 311 -0.70 -6.85 -14.62
N ALA A 312 -1.44 -6.65 -13.53
CA ALA A 312 -1.25 -5.54 -12.60
C ALA A 312 0.08 -5.62 -11.84
N ALA A 313 0.72 -6.78 -11.74
CA ALA A 313 1.97 -6.95 -11.00
C ALA A 313 3.06 -5.97 -11.48
N ALA A 314 3.22 -5.81 -12.80
CA ALA A 314 4.20 -4.88 -13.38
C ALA A 314 3.93 -3.39 -13.04
N PRO A 315 2.76 -2.79 -13.35
CA PRO A 315 2.48 -1.40 -13.01
C PRO A 315 2.42 -1.15 -11.49
N LEU A 316 1.95 -2.11 -10.68
CA LEU A 316 1.99 -2.00 -9.21
C LEU A 316 3.43 -1.96 -8.69
N THR A 317 4.32 -2.78 -9.26
CA THR A 317 5.75 -2.77 -8.90
C THR A 317 6.41 -1.45 -9.26
N LEU A 318 6.12 -0.91 -10.45
CA LEU A 318 6.61 0.41 -10.87
C LEU A 318 6.06 1.54 -9.99
N ALA A 319 4.77 1.50 -9.61
CA ALA A 319 4.20 2.46 -8.68
C ALA A 319 4.92 2.41 -7.32
N GLY A 320 5.21 1.21 -6.82
CA GLY A 320 5.95 1.01 -5.58
C GLY A 320 7.39 1.52 -5.64
N TRP A 321 8.09 1.21 -6.73
CA TRP A 321 9.46 1.70 -7.00
C TRP A 321 9.55 3.23 -6.99
N VAL A 322 8.59 3.89 -7.65
CA VAL A 322 8.55 5.35 -7.77
C VAL A 322 8.22 6.01 -6.45
N ALA A 323 7.20 5.49 -5.75
CA ALA A 323 6.84 5.97 -4.42
C ALA A 323 8.05 5.90 -3.48
N TRP A 324 8.75 4.76 -3.46
CA TRP A 324 9.93 4.59 -2.62
C TRP A 324 11.06 5.56 -3.01
N SER A 325 11.27 5.71 -4.31
CA SER A 325 12.25 6.64 -4.87
C SER A 325 11.98 8.10 -4.54
N ALA A 326 10.71 8.47 -4.35
CA ALA A 326 10.27 9.81 -3.94
C ALA A 326 10.23 9.99 -2.42
N GLY A 327 10.59 8.97 -1.64
CA GLY A 327 10.57 8.98 -0.17
C GLY A 327 9.21 8.63 0.46
N ASP A 328 8.24 8.18 -0.33
CA ASP A 328 6.95 7.66 0.17
C ASP A 328 7.03 6.15 0.39
N GLU A 329 7.71 5.76 1.48
CA GLU A 329 7.90 4.34 1.85
C GLU A 329 6.59 3.61 2.11
N LEU A 330 5.57 4.31 2.63
CA LEU A 330 4.28 3.70 2.91
C LEU A 330 3.56 3.32 1.61
N MET A 331 3.45 4.26 0.66
CA MET A 331 2.87 3.97 -0.65
C MET A 331 3.65 2.89 -1.38
N ALA A 332 4.99 2.87 -1.22
CA ALA A 332 5.83 1.82 -1.76
C ALA A 332 5.43 0.42 -1.24
N ARG A 333 5.37 0.26 0.08
CA ARG A 333 5.00 -1.01 0.72
C ARG A 333 3.58 -1.44 0.35
N VAL A 334 2.63 -0.51 0.27
CA VAL A 334 1.25 -0.80 -0.15
C VAL A 334 1.20 -1.29 -1.60
N ALA A 335 1.88 -0.60 -2.52
CA ALA A 335 1.89 -0.98 -3.93
C ALA A 335 2.62 -2.31 -4.18
N LEU A 336 3.80 -2.51 -3.55
CA LEU A 336 4.59 -3.74 -3.67
C LEU A 336 3.87 -4.93 -3.00
N GLY A 337 3.32 -4.75 -1.81
CA GLY A 337 2.52 -5.78 -1.15
C GLY A 337 1.27 -6.15 -1.95
N ARG A 338 0.67 -5.19 -2.67
CA ARG A 338 -0.40 -5.49 -3.62
C ARG A 338 0.11 -6.26 -4.85
N ALA A 339 1.26 -5.89 -5.43
CA ALA A 339 1.86 -6.63 -6.53
C ALA A 339 2.08 -8.10 -6.16
N LEU A 340 2.59 -8.37 -4.95
CA LEU A 340 2.83 -9.73 -4.44
C LEU A 340 1.55 -10.52 -4.11
N ARG A 341 0.42 -9.85 -3.85
CA ARG A 341 -0.89 -10.51 -3.75
C ARG A 341 -1.45 -10.89 -5.12
N VAL A 342 -1.09 -10.14 -6.16
CA VAL A 342 -1.48 -10.42 -7.54
C VAL A 342 -0.63 -11.54 -8.12
N ASP A 343 0.69 -11.48 -7.92
CA ASP A 343 1.65 -12.50 -8.33
C ASP A 343 2.73 -12.64 -7.23
N PRO A 344 2.65 -13.68 -6.38
CA PRO A 344 3.61 -13.93 -5.30
C PRO A 344 5.04 -14.17 -5.79
N ASP A 345 5.21 -14.64 -7.03
CA ASP A 345 6.50 -15.01 -7.61
C ASP A 345 7.10 -13.89 -8.46
N TYR A 346 6.46 -12.72 -8.52
CA TYR A 346 6.95 -11.56 -9.26
C TYR A 346 8.28 -11.04 -8.68
N LEU A 347 9.40 -11.57 -9.19
CA LEU A 347 10.75 -11.40 -8.63
C LEU A 347 11.12 -9.95 -8.34
N PHE A 348 10.80 -9.03 -9.26
CA PHE A 348 11.13 -7.62 -9.09
C PHE A 348 10.35 -6.98 -7.92
N ALA A 349 9.09 -7.36 -7.70
CA ALA A 349 8.32 -6.93 -6.53
C ALA A 349 8.92 -7.49 -5.25
N ARG A 350 9.32 -8.77 -5.23
CA ARG A 350 9.95 -9.41 -4.06
C ARG A 350 11.23 -8.68 -3.65
N LEU A 351 12.11 -8.43 -4.61
CA LEU A 351 13.39 -7.73 -4.40
C LEU A 351 13.18 -6.31 -3.87
N LEU A 352 12.28 -5.54 -4.48
CA LEU A 352 11.99 -4.18 -4.04
C LEU A 352 11.30 -4.15 -2.68
N HIS A 353 10.39 -5.09 -2.41
CA HIS A 353 9.67 -5.18 -1.13
C HIS A 353 10.64 -5.51 0.01
N GLN A 354 11.53 -6.48 -0.21
CA GLN A 354 12.58 -6.84 0.74
C GLN A 354 13.52 -5.65 1.01
N ALA A 355 14.07 -5.05 -0.06
CA ALA A 355 14.99 -3.92 0.06
C ALA A 355 14.36 -2.70 0.76
N CYS A 356 13.06 -2.45 0.51
CA CYS A 356 12.30 -1.40 1.19
C CYS A 356 12.09 -1.70 2.69
N ASN A 357 11.88 -2.98 3.06
CA ASN A 357 11.69 -3.38 4.45
C ASN A 357 13.00 -3.35 5.26
N GLU A 358 14.13 -3.59 4.62
CA GLU A 358 15.46 -3.62 5.25
C GLU A 358 16.19 -2.27 5.20
N GLY A 359 15.60 -1.24 4.58
CA GLY A 359 16.12 0.13 4.60
C GLY A 359 17.26 0.41 3.61
N VAL A 360 17.37 -0.37 2.53
CA VAL A 360 18.33 -0.14 1.45
C VAL A 360 18.04 1.19 0.75
N HIS A 361 19.05 1.96 0.38
CA HIS A 361 18.79 3.26 -0.27
C HIS A 361 18.43 3.09 -1.77
N PRO A 362 17.31 3.65 -2.28
CA PRO A 362 16.85 3.48 -3.68
C PRO A 362 17.89 3.84 -4.75
N LYS A 363 18.75 4.82 -4.45
CA LYS A 363 19.84 5.28 -5.34
C LYS A 363 20.80 4.16 -5.76
N LEU A 364 21.05 3.16 -4.91
CA LEU A 364 21.91 2.02 -5.25
C LEU A 364 21.28 1.19 -6.37
N LEU A 365 19.99 0.91 -6.24
CA LEU A 365 19.23 0.12 -7.21
C LEU A 365 19.06 0.85 -8.55
N ARG A 366 18.86 2.18 -8.53
CA ARG A 366 18.87 3.00 -9.76
C ARG A 366 20.20 2.86 -10.54
N GLN A 367 21.33 2.78 -9.84
CA GLN A 367 22.63 2.63 -10.50
C GLN A 367 22.79 1.26 -11.15
N CYS A 368 22.27 0.20 -10.52
CA CYS A 368 22.27 -1.15 -11.11
C CYS A 368 21.43 -1.19 -12.39
N LEU A 369 20.19 -0.70 -12.33
CA LEU A 369 19.30 -0.65 -13.49
C LEU A 369 19.93 0.16 -14.66
N ARG A 370 20.59 1.28 -14.37
CA ARG A 370 21.24 2.11 -15.40
C ARG A 370 22.53 1.52 -15.99
N ARG A 371 23.29 0.74 -15.22
CA ARG A 371 24.55 0.14 -15.68
C ARG A 371 24.32 -0.94 -16.74
N GLU A 372 23.28 -1.74 -16.54
CA GLU A 372 22.95 -2.78 -17.52
C GLU A 372 22.45 -2.22 -18.84
N ASP A 373 21.78 -1.06 -18.78
CA ASP A 373 21.38 -0.33 -19.98
C ASP A 373 22.57 0.17 -20.81
N SER A 374 23.65 0.62 -20.17
CA SER A 374 24.87 1.04 -20.87
C SER A 374 25.63 -0.16 -21.46
N ASP A 375 25.74 -1.26 -20.71
CA ASP A 375 26.43 -2.47 -21.17
C ASP A 375 25.65 -3.20 -22.30
N GLY A 376 24.33 -2.97 -22.37
CA GLY A 376 23.46 -3.44 -23.44
C GLY A 376 23.60 -2.69 -24.77
N ALA A 377 23.99 -1.41 -24.75
CA ALA A 377 24.19 -0.61 -25.98
C ALA A 377 25.48 -0.96 -26.72
N ASP A 378 26.52 -1.42 -25.99
CA ASP A 378 27.84 -1.72 -26.54
C ASP A 378 28.02 -3.19 -27.01
N SER A 379 27.10 -4.10 -26.69
CA SER A 379 27.22 -5.54 -27.00
C SER A 379 26.28 -6.01 -28.12
N ALA A 380 26.73 -5.85 -29.36
CA ALA A 380 26.04 -6.20 -30.61
C ALA A 380 25.95 -7.73 -30.91
N ASP A 381 25.78 -8.58 -29.89
CA ASP A 381 25.62 -10.02 -30.08
C ASP A 381 24.16 -10.46 -29.80
N ARG A 382 23.52 -11.04 -30.83
CA ARG A 382 22.06 -11.21 -30.95
C ARG A 382 21.52 -12.47 -30.28
N THR A 383 22.37 -13.30 -29.71
CA THR A 383 22.03 -14.70 -29.43
C THR A 383 21.66 -15.03 -27.97
N ASP A 384 21.86 -14.10 -27.02
CA ASP A 384 21.50 -14.33 -25.60
C ASP A 384 20.71 -13.15 -25.03
N LEU A 385 19.43 -13.10 -25.39
CA LEU A 385 18.55 -12.00 -25.01
C LEU A 385 17.77 -12.27 -23.70
N ALA A 386 17.22 -13.47 -23.49
CA ALA A 386 16.57 -13.86 -22.23
C ALA A 386 17.56 -13.78 -21.04
N ASP A 387 18.77 -14.31 -21.25
CA ASP A 387 19.90 -14.28 -20.31
C ASP A 387 20.26 -12.89 -19.77
N ARG A 388 19.87 -11.80 -20.46
CA ARG A 388 20.15 -10.42 -20.01
C ARG A 388 19.15 -9.91 -18.98
N ALA A 389 17.87 -10.22 -19.11
CA ALA A 389 16.87 -9.78 -18.12
C ALA A 389 17.11 -10.50 -16.77
N ASP A 390 17.49 -11.77 -16.85
CA ASP A 390 17.93 -12.52 -15.66
C ASP A 390 19.25 -11.97 -15.08
N ARG A 391 20.05 -11.20 -15.83
CA ARG A 391 21.19 -10.45 -15.28
C ARG A 391 20.71 -9.25 -14.46
N ALA A 392 19.72 -8.49 -14.92
CA ALA A 392 19.13 -7.36 -14.19
C ALA A 392 18.62 -7.77 -12.82
N ASP A 393 17.77 -8.79 -12.79
CA ASP A 393 17.22 -9.30 -11.54
C ASP A 393 18.35 -9.85 -10.63
N ARG A 394 19.37 -10.53 -11.19
CA ARG A 394 20.55 -10.99 -10.42
C ARG A 394 21.42 -9.84 -9.91
N ALA A 395 21.59 -8.77 -10.67
CA ALA A 395 22.38 -7.61 -10.27
C ALA A 395 21.68 -6.80 -9.19
N VAL A 396 20.35 -6.63 -9.30
CA VAL A 396 19.50 -6.07 -8.24
C VAL A 396 19.59 -6.96 -7.00
N HIS A 397 19.40 -8.27 -7.13
CA HIS A 397 19.51 -9.22 -6.02
C HIS A 397 20.89 -9.17 -5.34
N ALA A 398 21.98 -9.20 -6.11
CA ALA A 398 23.33 -9.11 -5.58
C ALA A 398 23.61 -7.77 -4.89
N ALA A 399 23.10 -6.66 -5.44
CA ALA A 399 23.24 -5.34 -4.83
C ALA A 399 22.46 -5.21 -3.53
N VAL A 400 21.24 -5.77 -3.47
CA VAL A 400 20.46 -5.87 -2.23
C VAL A 400 21.24 -6.68 -1.21
N HIS A 401 21.61 -7.92 -1.54
CA HIS A 401 22.36 -8.79 -0.61
C HIS A 401 23.65 -8.16 -0.09
N ALA A 402 24.47 -7.57 -0.96
CA ALA A 402 25.70 -6.91 -0.54
C ALA A 402 25.46 -5.73 0.41
N GLU A 403 24.37 -4.99 0.24
CA GLU A 403 24.02 -3.89 1.14
C GLU A 403 23.44 -4.41 2.47
N LEU A 404 22.67 -5.49 2.45
CA LEU A 404 22.19 -6.15 3.66
C LEU A 404 23.32 -6.71 4.51
N GLU A 405 24.31 -7.34 3.87
CA GLU A 405 25.52 -7.78 4.54
C GLU A 405 26.24 -6.60 5.21
N ARG A 406 26.42 -5.47 4.51
CA ARG A 406 27.00 -4.26 5.10
C ARG A 406 26.19 -3.71 6.27
N LEU A 407 24.86 -3.66 6.15
CA LEU A 407 23.99 -3.18 7.23
C LEU A 407 24.04 -4.12 8.44
N GLY A 408 24.11 -5.43 8.21
CA GLY A 408 24.31 -6.45 9.24
C GLY A 408 25.69 -6.36 9.91
N GLU A 409 26.75 -6.14 9.14
CA GLU A 409 28.12 -5.93 9.64
C GLU A 409 28.21 -4.63 10.46
N LEU A 410 27.60 -3.54 10.02
CA LEU A 410 27.56 -2.27 10.77
C LEU A 410 26.80 -2.42 12.11
N ALA A 411 25.74 -3.23 12.14
CA ALA A 411 25.06 -3.59 13.38
C ALA A 411 25.92 -4.50 14.29
N SER A 412 26.85 -5.27 13.72
CA SER A 412 27.72 -6.22 14.42
C SER A 412 29.09 -5.63 14.83
N THR A 413 29.49 -4.49 14.26
CA THR A 413 30.84 -3.91 14.40
C THR A 413 30.90 -2.63 15.24
N GLU A 414 29.83 -2.24 15.95
CA GLU A 414 29.97 -1.22 16.99
C GLU A 414 30.91 -1.75 18.10
N PRO A 415 32.11 -1.18 18.27
CA PRO A 415 33.04 -1.65 19.29
C PRO A 415 32.61 -1.07 20.63
N LEU A 416 32.42 -1.94 21.61
CA LEU A 416 32.53 -1.60 23.04
C LEU A 416 33.92 -0.98 23.29
N GLY A 417 33.98 0.34 23.27
CA GLY A 417 35.16 1.10 23.68
C GLY A 417 35.35 1.03 25.19
N ALA A 418 36.32 0.22 25.62
CA ALA A 418 36.78 0.11 27.00
C ALA A 418 37.75 1.25 27.37
N ALA A 419 37.63 1.81 28.59
CA ALA A 419 38.68 1.77 29.63
C ALA A 419 38.36 2.66 30.86
N GLY A 420 38.38 2.04 32.05
CA GLY A 420 38.41 2.67 33.37
C GLY A 420 38.15 1.67 34.52
N ALA A 421 39.12 0.79 34.82
CA ALA A 421 39.08 -0.28 35.84
C ALA A 421 39.56 0.20 37.24
N PRO A 422 39.78 -0.64 38.29
CA PRO A 422 39.19 -1.95 38.70
C PRO A 422 38.81 -2.03 40.23
N ALA A 423 38.07 -3.09 40.65
CA ALA A 423 38.19 -3.80 41.94
C ALA A 423 37.22 -5.01 41.94
N GLU A 424 37.68 -6.25 41.71
CA GLU A 424 38.20 -7.26 42.66
C GLU A 424 37.13 -8.22 43.25
N THR A 425 37.42 -9.53 43.10
CA THR A 425 36.83 -10.74 43.74
C THR A 425 35.44 -11.20 43.24
N ALA A 426 35.13 -12.48 43.00
CA ALA A 426 35.74 -13.75 43.36
C ALA A 426 35.43 -14.87 42.32
N LYS A 427 36.30 -15.90 42.32
CA LYS A 427 36.19 -17.20 41.65
C LYS A 427 34.90 -17.96 42.02
N GLU A 428 34.29 -18.64 41.06
CA GLU A 428 34.22 -20.11 41.07
C GLU A 428 33.79 -20.70 39.72
N SER A 429 34.22 -21.93 39.51
CA SER A 429 34.39 -22.65 38.25
C SER A 429 33.34 -23.75 38.03
N ALA A 430 32.86 -23.93 36.80
CA ALA A 430 32.51 -25.24 36.24
C ALA A 430 32.49 -25.19 34.70
N GLY A 431 33.03 -26.25 34.09
CA GLY A 431 33.44 -26.34 32.69
C GLY A 431 32.36 -26.73 31.65
N PRO A 432 32.79 -27.18 30.46
CA PRO A 432 32.20 -26.80 29.18
C PRO A 432 31.16 -27.79 28.67
N VAL A 433 30.19 -27.29 27.90
CA VAL A 433 29.38 -28.11 26.99
C VAL A 433 29.30 -27.40 25.64
N GLU A 434 29.79 -28.11 24.63
CA GLU A 434 29.74 -27.77 23.21
C GLU A 434 28.29 -27.66 22.72
N SER A 435 28.00 -26.67 21.88
CA SER A 435 26.90 -26.69 20.90
C SER A 435 27.21 -25.61 19.86
N ALA A 436 27.78 -25.96 18.71
CA ALA A 436 27.06 -26.36 17.51
C ALA A 436 26.20 -25.22 16.94
N VAL A 437 26.74 -24.62 15.88
CA VAL A 437 26.01 -23.84 14.87
C VAL A 437 24.98 -24.77 14.22
N PRO A 438 23.77 -24.28 13.90
CA PRO A 438 23.46 -24.21 12.48
C PRO A 438 22.79 -22.91 12.07
N ALA A 439 23.12 -22.52 10.83
CA ALA A 439 22.33 -21.66 9.98
C ALA A 439 21.02 -22.38 9.56
N GLU A 440 20.17 -21.63 8.87
CA GLU A 440 18.92 -22.04 8.19
C GLU A 440 17.62 -21.83 8.99
N SER A 441 16.90 -20.78 8.60
CA SER A 441 15.44 -20.64 8.77
C SER A 441 14.90 -19.85 7.57
N ALA A 442 15.17 -20.40 6.38
CA ALA A 442 14.33 -20.24 5.21
C ALA A 442 13.79 -21.65 4.89
N GLU A 443 12.54 -21.71 4.43
CA GLU A 443 11.76 -22.92 4.12
C GLU A 443 11.06 -23.58 5.31
N LEU A 444 9.77 -23.28 5.50
CA LEU A 444 8.72 -24.22 5.93
C LEU A 444 7.33 -23.63 5.61
N VAL A 445 7.00 -23.54 4.30
CA VAL A 445 5.60 -23.56 3.81
C VAL A 445 5.56 -24.47 2.59
N GLU A 446 5.90 -25.73 2.78
CA GLU A 446 5.70 -26.76 1.75
C GLU A 446 5.51 -28.14 2.41
N SER A 447 4.37 -28.34 3.09
CA SER A 447 3.80 -29.67 3.39
C SER A 447 2.41 -29.57 4.01
N ALA A 448 1.40 -29.34 3.16
CA ALA A 448 0.00 -29.65 3.49
C ALA A 448 -0.78 -30.18 2.26
N ALA A 449 -0.09 -30.81 1.32
CA ALA A 449 -0.70 -31.45 0.17
C ALA A 449 0.03 -32.75 -0.17
N ARG A 450 -0.21 -33.81 0.61
CA ARG A 450 -0.22 -35.23 0.20
C ARG A 450 -0.49 -36.15 1.39
N MET A 451 -1.26 -37.21 1.13
CA MET A 451 -1.66 -38.34 1.99
C MET A 451 -2.94 -38.07 2.82
N GLY A 452 -4.08 -38.74 2.63
CA GLY A 452 -4.34 -39.94 1.86
C GLY A 452 -5.80 -40.03 1.40
N ALA A 453 -5.97 -40.53 0.18
CA ALA A 453 -7.17 -41.19 -0.25
C ALA A 453 -7.20 -42.57 0.42
N GLU A 454 -8.21 -42.82 1.24
CA GLU A 454 -8.67 -44.17 1.56
C GLU A 454 -10.06 -44.32 0.95
N GLU A 455 -10.17 -45.29 0.04
CA GLU A 455 -11.43 -45.81 -0.49
C GLU A 455 -12.30 -46.38 0.65
N PRO A 456 -13.61 -46.47 0.41
CA PRO A 456 -14.21 -47.77 0.66
C PRO A 456 -14.99 -48.32 -0.52
N GLU A 457 -14.88 -49.65 -0.57
CA GLU A 457 -15.42 -50.65 -1.47
C GLU A 457 -16.88 -50.49 -1.91
N GLU A 458 -17.11 -50.92 -3.15
CA GLU A 458 -18.39 -51.31 -3.71
C GLU A 458 -19.06 -52.42 -2.88
N VAL A 459 -20.36 -52.25 -2.59
CA VAL A 459 -21.29 -53.37 -2.39
C VAL A 459 -22.51 -53.13 -3.28
N ALA A 460 -22.67 -54.02 -4.25
CA ALA A 460 -23.84 -54.15 -5.11
C ALA A 460 -25.08 -54.64 -4.33
N GLY A 461 -26.28 -54.19 -4.74
CA GLY A 461 -27.53 -54.67 -4.17
C GLY A 461 -28.80 -54.03 -4.73
N GLU A 462 -29.08 -54.32 -5.99
CA GLU A 462 -30.39 -54.54 -6.63
C GLU A 462 -31.68 -53.78 -6.22
N SER A 463 -32.35 -53.32 -7.30
CA SER A 463 -33.79 -53.43 -7.61
C SER A 463 -34.77 -52.33 -7.16
N GLY A 464 -35.57 -51.85 -8.13
CA GLY A 464 -36.79 -51.10 -7.88
C GLY A 464 -37.17 -50.10 -8.98
N GLU A 465 -37.72 -50.60 -10.09
CA GLU A 465 -38.39 -49.83 -11.15
C GLU A 465 -39.55 -48.96 -10.62
N ALA A 466 -39.76 -47.76 -11.19
CA ALA A 466 -41.09 -47.24 -11.55
C ALA A 466 -41.02 -45.90 -12.30
N GLU A 467 -41.34 -45.99 -13.59
CA GLU A 467 -41.99 -45.06 -14.53
C GLU A 467 -42.52 -43.70 -14.04
N GLY A 468 -42.42 -42.67 -14.92
CA GLY A 468 -43.43 -41.61 -14.97
C GLY A 468 -42.96 -40.18 -15.29
N GLN A 469 -42.62 -39.90 -16.54
CA GLN A 469 -42.82 -38.58 -17.19
C GLN A 469 -43.66 -38.82 -18.46
N PRO A 470 -44.30 -37.83 -19.11
CA PRO A 470 -44.27 -36.37 -18.88
C PRO A 470 -45.67 -35.71 -18.94
N GLU A 471 -45.79 -34.40 -18.68
CA GLU A 471 -46.63 -33.55 -19.56
C GLU A 471 -46.34 -32.05 -19.46
N ARG A 472 -46.45 -31.41 -20.63
CA ARG A 472 -46.24 -30.00 -20.97
C ARG A 472 -47.59 -29.28 -21.03
N GLN A 473 -47.59 -27.96 -20.83
CA GLN A 473 -48.49 -26.95 -21.46
C GLN A 473 -47.89 -25.58 -21.07
N SER A 474 -47.36 -24.70 -21.92
CA SER A 474 -47.81 -24.03 -23.15
C SER A 474 -49.06 -23.15 -22.98
N ALA A 475 -48.86 -21.82 -23.00
CA ALA A 475 -49.83 -20.87 -23.54
C ALA A 475 -49.09 -19.70 -24.21
N ARG A 476 -49.25 -19.63 -25.53
CA ARG A 476 -49.00 -18.50 -26.44
C ARG A 476 -50.33 -17.77 -26.64
N GLU A 477 -50.31 -16.46 -26.85
CA GLU A 477 -50.98 -15.73 -27.95
C GLU A 477 -50.61 -14.22 -27.86
N ARG A 478 -49.85 -13.66 -28.82
CA ARG A 478 -50.24 -12.99 -30.10
C ARG A 478 -50.98 -11.66 -29.89
N GLN A 479 -50.90 -10.62 -30.72
CA GLN A 479 -49.96 -10.00 -31.68
C GLN A 479 -50.74 -8.80 -32.29
N SER A 480 -50.03 -7.77 -32.79
CA SER A 480 -50.47 -6.73 -33.76
C SER A 480 -51.45 -5.63 -33.28
N GLY A 481 -51.41 -4.37 -33.73
CA GLY A 481 -50.57 -3.66 -34.70
C GLY A 481 -51.18 -2.28 -35.06
N ALA A 482 -50.33 -1.38 -35.59
CA ALA A 482 -50.60 -0.29 -36.55
C ALA A 482 -51.21 1.10 -36.14
N ALA A 483 -50.41 2.13 -36.49
CA ALA A 483 -50.74 3.41 -37.16
C ALA A 483 -51.54 4.54 -36.45
N GLY A 484 -50.95 5.75 -36.42
CA GLY A 484 -51.62 7.04 -36.12
C GLY A 484 -52.39 7.61 -37.32
N PRO A 485 -52.57 8.93 -37.51
CA PRO A 485 -52.32 10.11 -36.66
C PRO A 485 -53.56 11.06 -36.55
N GLY A 486 -53.43 12.20 -35.85
CA GLY A 486 -54.18 13.41 -36.22
C GLY A 486 -54.98 14.14 -35.11
N GLY A 487 -54.61 15.40 -34.88
CA GLY A 487 -55.54 16.50 -35.14
C GLY A 487 -56.43 17.02 -34.01
N SER A 488 -56.09 18.25 -33.58
CA SER A 488 -57.01 19.39 -33.37
C SER A 488 -57.61 19.61 -31.98
N ALA A 489 -57.13 20.70 -31.37
CA ALA A 489 -57.77 21.51 -30.32
C ALA A 489 -59.07 22.19 -30.83
N PRO A 490 -59.82 22.97 -30.02
CA PRO A 490 -59.44 24.38 -29.83
C PRO A 490 -59.85 25.11 -28.51
N ALA A 491 -59.17 26.25 -28.32
CA ALA A 491 -59.61 27.57 -27.80
C ALA A 491 -60.07 27.70 -26.33
N GLY A 492 -59.75 28.76 -25.58
CA GLY A 492 -59.15 30.08 -25.84
C GLY A 492 -59.59 30.97 -24.65
N THR A 493 -58.83 31.92 -24.11
CA THR A 493 -58.63 33.35 -24.50
C THR A 493 -58.16 34.01 -23.16
N SER A 494 -57.30 35.02 -23.01
CA SER A 494 -56.99 36.21 -23.81
C SER A 494 -55.66 36.86 -23.35
N ALA A 495 -54.89 37.38 -24.31
CA ALA A 495 -53.89 38.44 -24.16
C ALA A 495 -54.60 39.84 -24.14
N PRO A 496 -53.98 41.05 -24.29
CA PRO A 496 -52.74 41.46 -25.00
C PRO A 496 -51.84 42.43 -24.16
N GLY A 497 -50.68 42.96 -24.56
CA GLY A 497 -49.87 42.98 -25.78
C GLY A 497 -48.97 44.25 -25.78
N GLY A 498 -47.89 44.31 -26.56
CA GLY A 498 -47.24 45.60 -26.90
C GLY A 498 -45.73 45.57 -27.17
N ARG A 499 -45.35 45.66 -28.45
CA ARG A 499 -43.99 45.69 -29.03
C ARG A 499 -43.23 47.00 -28.75
N ARG A 500 -41.89 46.97 -28.82
CA ARG A 500 -41.02 47.79 -29.74
C ARG A 500 -39.50 47.63 -29.46
N ARG A 501 -38.71 47.47 -30.53
CA ARG A 501 -37.30 47.90 -30.73
C ARG A 501 -37.33 49.17 -31.62
N PRO A 502 -36.24 49.96 -31.91
CA PRO A 502 -34.79 49.67 -31.85
C PRO A 502 -33.84 50.85 -31.41
N GLU A 503 -32.52 50.56 -31.46
CA GLU A 503 -31.35 51.45 -31.75
C GLU A 503 -30.80 52.52 -30.77
N GLY A 504 -29.46 52.57 -30.66
CA GLY A 504 -28.70 53.74 -30.18
C GLY A 504 -27.33 53.45 -29.53
N ARG A 505 -26.23 53.54 -30.29
CA ARG A 505 -24.84 53.79 -29.79
C ARG A 505 -24.67 55.31 -29.59
N PRO A 506 -23.75 55.84 -28.74
CA PRO A 506 -22.32 55.88 -29.10
C PRO A 506 -21.27 55.86 -27.95
N ARG A 507 -20.01 55.71 -28.41
CA ARG A 507 -18.67 56.03 -27.83
C ARG A 507 -18.63 57.40 -27.11
N THR A 508 -17.73 57.82 -26.21
CA THR A 508 -16.28 57.62 -25.93
C THR A 508 -15.92 58.54 -24.75
N ARG A 509 -14.92 58.22 -23.90
CA ARG A 509 -13.78 59.13 -23.63
C ARG A 509 -12.65 58.47 -22.84
N ARG A 510 -11.46 58.58 -23.43
CA ARG A 510 -10.11 58.30 -22.94
C ARG A 510 -9.49 59.65 -22.50
N ARG A 511 -8.65 59.66 -21.46
CA ARG A 511 -7.41 60.48 -21.28
C ARG A 511 -6.91 60.24 -19.85
N THR A 512 -5.80 59.53 -19.58
CA THR A 512 -4.34 59.77 -19.82
C THR A 512 -3.71 60.94 -19.07
N GLY A 513 -2.61 60.63 -18.37
CA GLY A 513 -1.56 61.52 -17.83
C GLY A 513 -1.39 61.31 -16.33
N GLY A 514 -0.35 60.64 -15.79
CA GLY A 514 1.08 60.93 -15.92
C GLY A 514 1.44 62.06 -14.94
N ARG A 515 2.45 62.03 -14.05
CA ARG A 515 3.78 61.39 -14.06
C ARG A 515 4.46 61.70 -12.71
N SER A 516 5.39 60.83 -12.28
CA SER A 516 6.71 61.17 -11.71
C SER A 516 6.86 61.79 -10.30
N THR A 517 7.59 61.13 -9.40
CA THR A 517 9.04 61.38 -9.15
C THR A 517 9.59 60.51 -8.00
N ARG A 518 10.87 60.15 -8.13
CA ARG A 518 11.76 59.49 -7.16
C ARG A 518 12.11 60.40 -5.96
N SER A 519 12.49 59.79 -4.84
CA SER A 519 13.87 59.84 -4.26
C SER A 519 13.92 60.07 -2.75
N ARG A 520 14.54 59.08 -2.06
CA ARG A 520 15.50 59.15 -0.92
C ARG A 520 15.07 59.96 0.33
N ARG A 521 15.15 59.42 1.54
CA ARG A 521 16.31 58.85 2.24
C ARG A 521 15.84 58.00 3.40
#